data_AF-A0AAD5TNQ9-F1
#
_entry.id   AF-A0AAD5TNQ9-F1
#
_cell.length_a   1.000
_cell.length_b   1.000
_cell.length_c   1.000
_cell.angle_alpha   90.00
_cell.angle_beta   90.00
_cell.angle_gamma   90.00
#
_symmetry.space_group_name_H-M   'P 1'
#
loop_
_entity.id
_entity.type
_entity.pdbx_description
1 polymer ?
#
loop_
_entity_poly.entity_id
_entity_poly.type
_entity_poly.pdbx_seq_one_letter_code
_entity_poly.pdbx_strand_id
1 'polypeptide(L)'
;MAGGNPYEAYNVGGMKIPRYKMALYGMVGYAVLVTGILQYRKMQPPAPIAYESKEEEAYVKRYISYMEKELKKPVLLRKPFTGASA
;
A
#
# COMPACT_ATOMS: atom_id res chain seq x y z
N MET A 1 -8.47 -17.24 -39.55
CA MET A 1 -8.31 -18.34 -38.56
C MET A 1 -9.31 -18.14 -37.45
N ALA A 2 -10.52 -18.66 -37.58
CA ALA A 2 -11.55 -18.58 -36.54
C ALA A 2 -12.37 -19.87 -36.63
N GLY A 3 -12.11 -20.82 -35.72
CA GLY A 3 -12.78 -22.12 -35.75
C GLY A 3 -12.09 -23.20 -34.93
N GLY A 4 -11.50 -22.85 -33.78
CA GLY A 4 -11.01 -23.83 -32.83
C GLY A 4 -12.14 -24.29 -31.90
N ASN A 5 -12.24 -25.59 -31.62
CA ASN A 5 -13.24 -26.13 -30.69
C ASN A 5 -13.10 -25.45 -29.31
N PRO A 6 -14.14 -24.80 -28.76
CA PRO A 6 -14.04 -24.08 -27.49
C PRO A 6 -13.70 -24.99 -26.30
N TYR A 7 -13.94 -26.30 -26.41
CA TYR A 7 -13.63 -27.31 -25.40
C TYR A 7 -12.18 -27.84 -25.48
N GLU A 8 -11.42 -27.45 -26.49
CA GLU A 8 -10.04 -27.86 -26.65
C GLU A 8 -9.20 -27.34 -25.47
N ALA A 9 -8.39 -28.20 -24.88
CA ALA A 9 -7.58 -27.82 -23.73
C ALA A 9 -6.22 -27.31 -24.18
N TYR A 10 -5.87 -26.09 -23.80
CA TYR A 10 -4.50 -25.60 -23.87
C TYR A 10 -3.70 -26.17 -22.70
N ASN A 11 -2.44 -26.51 -22.96
CA ASN A 11 -1.53 -26.95 -21.92
C ASN A 11 -0.72 -25.74 -21.43
N VAL A 12 -1.00 -25.27 -20.22
CA VAL A 12 -0.39 -24.07 -19.63
C VAL A 12 0.23 -24.47 -18.30
N GLY A 13 1.55 -24.42 -18.20
CA GLY A 13 2.27 -24.80 -16.98
C GLY A 13 2.05 -26.26 -16.55
N GLY A 14 1.80 -27.18 -17.50
CA GLY A 14 1.50 -28.58 -17.24
C GLY A 14 0.04 -28.89 -16.91
N MET A 15 -0.83 -27.88 -16.80
CA MET A 15 -2.27 -28.04 -16.61
C MET A 15 -3.04 -27.87 -17.91
N LYS A 16 -4.02 -28.75 -18.13
CA LYS A 16 -4.94 -28.69 -19.29
C LYS A 16 -6.12 -27.77 -18.98
N ILE A 17 -6.15 -26.60 -19.61
CA ILE A 17 -7.18 -25.57 -19.41
C ILE A 17 -8.03 -25.42 -20.68
N PRO A 18 -9.36 -25.57 -20.60
CA PRO A 18 -10.25 -25.35 -21.74
C PRO A 18 -10.15 -23.92 -22.30
N ARG A 19 -10.19 -23.75 -23.64
CA ARG A 19 -10.01 -22.44 -24.29
C ARG A 19 -10.95 -21.37 -23.71
N TYR A 20 -12.23 -21.71 -23.47
CA TYR A 20 -13.21 -20.76 -22.95
C TYR A 20 -12.89 -20.23 -21.54
N LYS A 21 -12.14 -20.99 -20.72
CA LYS A 21 -11.74 -20.59 -19.37
C LYS A 21 -10.44 -19.78 -19.34
N MET A 22 -9.65 -19.81 -20.41
CA MET A 22 -8.37 -19.10 -20.47
C MET A 22 -8.52 -17.60 -20.24
N ALA A 23 -9.52 -16.98 -20.88
CA ALA A 23 -9.79 -15.55 -20.70
C ALA A 23 -10.14 -15.21 -19.25
N LEU A 24 -10.97 -16.04 -18.61
CA LEU A 24 -11.35 -15.88 -17.20
C LEU A 24 -10.14 -15.99 -16.28
N TYR A 25 -9.31 -17.02 -16.44
CA TYR A 25 -8.10 -17.19 -15.63
C TYR A 25 -7.09 -16.07 -15.86
N GLY A 26 -6.97 -15.55 -17.08
CA GLY A 26 -6.14 -14.39 -17.38
C GLY A 26 -6.62 -13.13 -16.63
N MET A 27 -7.92 -12.85 -16.66
CA MET A 27 -8.50 -11.71 -15.93
C MET A 27 -8.33 -11.85 -14.41
N VAL A 28 -8.63 -13.04 -13.87
CA VAL A 28 -8.49 -13.31 -12.43
C VAL A 28 -7.02 -13.21 -12.00
N GLY A 29 -6.10 -13.80 -12.75
CA GLY A 29 -4.67 -13.73 -12.46
C GLY A 29 -4.13 -12.30 -12.48
N TYR A 30 -4.53 -11.51 -13.46
CA TYR A 30 -4.17 -10.09 -13.52
C TYR A 30 -4.73 -9.31 -12.33
N ALA A 31 -6.00 -9.48 -12.00
CA ALA A 31 -6.64 -8.80 -10.87
C ALA A 31 -5.91 -9.11 -9.56
N VAL A 32 -5.64 -10.40 -9.27
CA VAL A 32 -4.91 -10.84 -8.08
C VAL A 32 -3.51 -10.22 -8.01
N LEU A 33 -2.77 -10.20 -9.11
CA LEU A 33 -1.43 -9.60 -9.17
C LEU A 33 -1.47 -8.10 -8.88
N VAL A 34 -2.37 -7.36 -9.53
CA VAL A 34 -2.51 -5.91 -9.33
C VAL A 34 -2.91 -5.59 -7.89
N THR A 35 -3.91 -6.29 -7.36
CA THR A 35 -4.33 -6.08 -5.96
C THR A 35 -3.23 -6.45 -4.98
N GLY A 36 -2.48 -7.52 -5.24
CA GLY A 36 -1.36 -7.95 -4.42
C GLY A 36 -0.24 -6.90 -4.39
N ILE A 37 0.12 -6.34 -5.54
CA ILE A 37 1.14 -5.28 -5.63
C ILE A 37 0.68 -4.01 -4.91
N LEU A 38 -0.57 -3.59 -5.10
CA LEU A 38 -1.12 -2.40 -4.44
C LEU A 38 -1.15 -2.58 -2.92
N GLN A 39 -1.58 -3.75 -2.45
CA GLN A 39 -1.63 -4.07 -1.03
C GLN A 39 -0.22 -4.17 -0.43
N TYR A 40 0.72 -4.78 -1.15
CA TYR A 40 2.12 -4.85 -0.75
C TYR A 40 2.74 -3.45 -0.59
N ARG A 41 2.55 -2.56 -1.56
CA ARG A 41 3.02 -1.16 -1.47
C ARG A 41 2.39 -0.39 -0.31
N LYS A 42 1.12 -0.67 0.03
CA LYS A 42 0.47 -0.06 1.21
C LYS A 42 0.99 -0.58 2.54
N MET A 43 1.47 -1.83 2.58
CA MET A 43 2.06 -2.42 3.78
C MET A 43 3.52 -2.05 3.99
N GLN A 44 4.20 -1.49 2.97
CA GLN A 44 5.57 -1.02 3.13
C GLN A 44 5.59 0.17 4.10
N PRO A 45 6.51 0.17 5.08
CA PRO A 45 6.66 1.31 5.96
C PRO A 45 6.98 2.55 5.13
N PRO A 46 6.49 3.74 5.53
CA PRO A 46 6.82 4.98 4.85
C PRO A 46 8.35 5.13 4.79
N ALA A 47 8.84 5.66 3.66
CA ALA A 47 10.27 5.89 3.48
C ALA A 47 10.82 6.67 4.69
N PRO A 48 12.00 6.28 5.22
CA PRO A 48 12.61 7.00 6.33
C PRO A 48 12.75 8.48 5.96
N ILE A 49 12.22 9.37 6.81
CA ILE A 49 12.45 10.79 6.67
C ILE A 49 13.94 11.02 6.95
N ALA A 50 14.68 11.42 5.92
CA ALA A 50 16.06 11.84 6.09
C ALA A 50 16.06 13.22 6.73
N TYR A 51 16.59 13.32 7.95
CA TYR A 51 16.76 14.60 8.65
C TYR A 51 18.15 15.14 8.34
N GLU A 52 18.26 16.44 8.06
CA GLU A 52 19.55 17.07 7.74
C GLU A 52 20.41 17.24 9.00
N SER A 53 19.79 17.29 10.18
CA SER A 53 20.47 17.41 11.46
C SER A 53 19.79 16.61 12.59
N LYS A 54 20.57 16.24 13.62
CA LYS A 54 20.05 15.59 14.84
C LYS A 54 19.12 16.49 15.65
N GLU A 55 19.29 17.81 15.54
CA GLU A 55 18.45 18.80 16.22
C GLU A 55 17.06 18.87 15.59
N GLU A 56 16.99 18.85 14.26
CA GLU A 56 15.74 18.79 13.51
C GLU A 56 14.98 17.49 13.80
N GLU A 57 15.67 16.35 13.85
CA GLU A 57 15.08 15.07 14.24
C GLU A 57 14.47 15.12 15.66
N ALA A 58 15.19 15.72 16.62
CA ALA A 58 14.71 15.87 17.99
C ALA A 58 13.50 16.82 18.09
N TYR A 59 13.50 17.92 17.32
CA TYR A 59 12.39 18.85 17.24
C TYR A 59 11.13 18.18 16.65
N VAL A 60 11.27 17.49 15.52
CA VAL A 60 10.17 16.78 14.84
C VAL A 60 9.58 15.72 15.75
N LYS A 61 10.41 14.92 16.43
CA LYS A 61 9.95 13.94 17.43
C LYS A 61 9.14 14.58 18.55
N ARG A 62 9.60 15.72 19.10
CA ARG A 62 8.88 16.46 20.14
C ARG A 62 7.54 16.96 19.63
N TYR A 63 7.51 17.56 18.43
CA TYR A 63 6.29 18.06 17.80
C TYR A 63 5.25 16.94 17.58
N ILE A 64 5.67 15.81 17.00
CA ILE A 64 4.78 14.66 16.77
C ILE A 64 4.19 14.17 18.10
N SER A 65 5.02 13.98 19.12
CA SER A 65 4.58 13.53 20.44
C SER A 65 3.59 14.49 21.12
N TYR A 66 3.74 15.80 20.88
CA TYR A 66 2.81 16.82 21.37
C TYR A 66 1.48 16.73 20.63
N MET A 67 1.52 16.67 19.30
CA MET A 67 0.32 16.59 18.46
C MET A 67 -0.49 15.31 18.74
N GLU A 68 0.15 14.18 18.98
CA GLU A 68 -0.54 12.94 19.40
C GLU A 68 -1.27 13.09 20.74
N LYS A 69 -0.70 13.85 21.68
CA LYS A 69 -1.34 14.15 22.98
C LYS A 69 -2.49 15.15 22.82
N GLU A 70 -2.34 16.14 21.95
CA GLU A 70 -3.37 17.15 21.68
C GLU A 70 -4.55 16.57 20.89
N LEU A 71 -4.32 15.63 19.97
CA LEU A 71 -5.38 14.95 19.22
C LEU A 71 -6.34 14.19 20.14
N LYS A 72 -5.85 13.66 21.27
CA LYS A 72 -6.65 13.01 22.31
C LYS A 72 -7.53 13.98 23.10
N LYS A 73 -7.28 15.28 23.02
CA LYS A 73 -8.08 16.32 23.69
C LYS A 73 -9.23 16.79 22.78
N PRO A 74 -10.38 17.17 23.36
CA PRO A 74 -11.45 17.84 22.62
C PRO A 74 -10.94 19.16 22.04
N VAL A 75 -11.44 19.53 20.85
CA VAL A 75 -10.91 20.62 20.01
C VAL A 75 -10.75 21.95 20.79
N LEU A 76 -11.70 22.25 21.68
CA LEU A 76 -11.72 23.48 22.49
C LEU A 76 -10.58 23.58 23.52
N LEU A 77 -9.98 22.45 23.91
CA LEU A 77 -8.89 22.38 24.88
C LEU A 77 -7.52 22.22 24.22
N ARG A 78 -7.47 22.19 22.88
CA ARG A 78 -6.22 22.04 22.14
C ARG A 78 -5.41 23.32 22.23
N LYS A 79 -4.11 23.19 22.48
CA LYS A 79 -3.17 24.30 22.57
C LYS A 79 -2.17 24.25 21.41
N PRO A 80 -1.69 25.42 20.96
CA PRO A 80 -0.63 25.46 19.96
C PRO A 80 0.68 24.95 20.56
N PHE A 81 1.50 24.31 19.73
CA PHE A 81 2.83 23.86 20.14
C PHE A 81 3.73 25.08 20.41
N THR A 82 4.07 25.32 21.67
CA THR A 82 4.93 26.43 22.09
C THR A 82 6.41 26.02 22.06
N GLY A 83 6.80 25.21 21.08
CA GLY A 83 8.07 24.47 21.01
C GLY A 83 9.18 25.14 21.79
N ALA A 84 9.53 24.56 22.96
CA ALA A 84 10.44 25.20 23.89
C ALA A 84 11.72 25.57 23.13
N SER A 85 11.92 26.89 22.98
CA SER A 85 13.19 27.48 22.57
C SER A 85 14.28 26.87 23.44
N ALA A 86 15.36 26.43 22.80
CA ALA A 86 16.60 26.15 23.51
C ALA A 86 17.04 27.38 24.31
#